data_AF-A0A9W8YJK0-F1
#
_entry.id   AF-A0A9W8YJK0-F1
#
_cell.length_a   1.000
_cell.length_b   1.000
_cell.length_c   1.000
_cell.angle_alpha   90.00
_cell.angle_beta   90.00
_cell.angle_gamma   90.00
#
_symmetry.space_group_name_H-M   'P 1'
#
loop_
_entity.id
_entity.type
_entity.pdbx_description
1 polymer ?
#
loop_
_entity_poly.entity_id
_entity_poly.type
_entity_poly.pdbx_seq_one_letter_code
_entity_poly.pdbx_strand_id
1 'polypeptide(L)'
;MTVQDALQLKEQGNKLFLRGQYAGAEGLYSQAIIADPKDPKLYTNRAMARCKLQRWEDAIADCQTCLHLSPDNMKAVFYMAEAQLELKDYDNALESSHRAYELFSHSDDGLKSLSSVTKLVLRCKKERWEDMERRRLRERSDLERELIDILERERDTAVSSATDAMEVHDIQSEWQAKIETLKGTFNLARGEASKRREVPDWAIDDITFGIMVDPVMTKTGKSYERASLLEHLKRSKTDPVTREHLDASDLRPNLDLRDACAEFLEENGWAVDW
;
A
#
# COMPACT_ATOMS: atom_id res chain seq x y z
N MET A 1 -32.80 -6.93 26.24
CA MET A 1 -32.63 -7.21 24.80
C MET A 1 -32.13 -8.64 24.67
N THR A 2 -32.68 -9.38 23.73
CA THR A 2 -32.36 -10.78 23.44
C THR A 2 -31.49 -10.88 22.18
N VAL A 3 -30.87 -12.04 21.95
CA VAL A 3 -30.11 -12.32 20.71
C VAL A 3 -30.98 -12.17 19.46
N GLN A 4 -32.29 -12.44 19.57
CA GLN A 4 -33.24 -12.23 18.48
C GLN A 4 -33.43 -10.74 18.15
N ASP A 5 -33.38 -9.87 19.17
CA ASP A 5 -33.38 -8.41 18.98
C ASP A 5 -32.09 -7.96 18.27
N ALA A 6 -30.95 -8.55 18.60
CA ALA A 6 -29.66 -8.26 17.95
C ALA A 6 -29.71 -8.57 16.44
N LEU A 7 -30.30 -9.71 16.06
CA LEU A 7 -30.46 -10.09 14.65
C LEU A 7 -31.34 -9.09 13.89
N GLN A 8 -32.47 -8.67 14.49
CA GLN A 8 -33.36 -7.69 13.86
C GLN A 8 -32.68 -6.33 13.70
N LEU A 9 -31.99 -5.84 14.73
CA LEU A 9 -31.23 -4.59 14.70
C LEU A 9 -30.13 -4.63 13.63
N LYS A 10 -29.41 -5.75 13.53
CA LYS A 10 -28.41 -5.98 12.47
C LYS A 10 -29.05 -5.89 11.08
N GLU A 11 -30.17 -6.56 10.83
CA GLU A 11 -30.83 -6.51 9.52
C GLU A 11 -31.37 -5.11 9.19
N GLN A 12 -31.87 -4.36 10.18
CA GLN A 12 -32.24 -2.96 9.98
C GLN A 12 -31.00 -2.10 9.67
N GLY A 13 -29.88 -2.33 10.37
CA GLY A 13 -28.59 -1.71 10.10
C GLY A 13 -28.11 -1.96 8.67
N ASN A 14 -28.20 -3.22 8.21
CA ASN A 14 -27.88 -3.61 6.83
C ASN A 14 -28.71 -2.82 5.82
N LYS A 15 -30.03 -2.65 6.06
CA LYS A 15 -30.92 -1.86 5.18
C LYS A 15 -30.53 -0.39 5.14
N LEU A 16 -30.19 0.22 6.27
CA LEU A 16 -29.70 1.61 6.31
C LEU A 16 -28.35 1.74 5.60
N PHE A 17 -27.45 0.78 5.80
CA PHE A 17 -26.16 0.74 5.14
C PHE A 17 -26.31 0.71 3.62
N LEU A 18 -27.17 -0.15 3.08
CA LEU A 18 -27.45 -0.24 1.65
C LEU A 18 -28.06 1.03 1.06
N ARG A 19 -28.71 1.86 1.89
CA ARG A 19 -29.25 3.18 1.50
C ARG A 19 -28.23 4.31 1.65
N GLY A 20 -26.98 4.01 2.01
CA GLY A 20 -25.94 5.01 2.26
C GLY A 20 -26.08 5.76 3.59
N GLN A 21 -27.01 5.34 4.47
CA GLN A 21 -27.25 5.97 5.76
C GLN A 21 -26.33 5.36 6.82
N TYR A 22 -25.03 5.59 6.69
CA TYR A 22 -23.99 4.92 7.49
C TYR A 22 -24.05 5.25 8.98
N ALA A 23 -24.32 6.50 9.36
CA ALA A 23 -24.45 6.89 10.76
C ALA A 23 -25.65 6.20 11.45
N GLY A 24 -26.77 6.06 10.73
CA GLY A 24 -27.92 5.31 11.22
C GLY A 24 -27.60 3.82 11.36
N ALA A 25 -26.90 3.24 10.38
CA ALA A 25 -26.45 1.85 10.43
C ALA A 25 -25.52 1.59 11.62
N GLU A 26 -24.53 2.47 11.86
CA GLU A 26 -23.63 2.39 13.02
C GLU A 26 -24.39 2.41 14.35
N GLY A 27 -25.41 3.28 14.47
CA GLY A 27 -26.28 3.33 15.64
C GLY A 27 -27.01 2.00 15.88
N LEU A 28 -27.58 1.41 14.83
CA LEU A 28 -28.28 0.11 14.92
C LEU A 28 -27.33 -1.04 15.22
N TYR A 29 -26.14 -1.08 14.62
CA TYR A 29 -25.13 -2.09 14.96
C TYR A 29 -24.64 -1.94 16.39
N SER A 30 -24.51 -0.72 16.89
CA SER A 30 -24.13 -0.49 18.30
C SER A 30 -25.18 -1.01 19.26
N GLN A 31 -26.48 -0.81 18.97
CA GLN A 31 -27.56 -1.42 19.74
C GLN A 31 -27.54 -2.95 19.64
N ALA A 32 -27.27 -3.50 18.45
CA ALA A 32 -27.15 -4.93 18.25
C ALA A 32 -26.00 -5.53 19.08
N ILE A 33 -24.85 -4.84 19.18
CA ILE A 33 -23.70 -5.27 19.98
C ILE A 33 -24.04 -5.30 21.48
N ILE A 34 -24.83 -4.35 21.97
CA ILE A 34 -25.29 -4.39 23.38
C ILE A 34 -26.19 -5.61 23.62
N ALA A 35 -26.98 -6.01 22.61
CA ALA A 35 -27.87 -7.17 22.69
C ALA A 35 -27.14 -8.51 22.54
N ASP A 36 -26.11 -8.58 21.68
CA ASP A 36 -25.23 -9.74 21.51
C ASP A 36 -23.77 -9.33 21.29
N PRO A 37 -22.97 -9.14 22.36
CA PRO A 37 -21.60 -8.66 22.25
C PRO A 37 -20.62 -9.72 21.73
N LYS A 38 -21.06 -10.97 21.53
CA LYS A 38 -20.20 -12.09 21.10
C LYS A 38 -20.28 -12.39 19.62
N ASP A 39 -21.19 -11.75 18.86
CA ASP A 39 -21.25 -11.93 17.41
C ASP A 39 -20.19 -11.06 16.70
N PRO A 40 -19.12 -11.66 16.13
CA PRO A 40 -18.07 -10.93 15.42
C PRO A 40 -18.61 -10.14 14.21
N LYS A 41 -19.71 -10.59 13.59
CA LYS A 41 -20.27 -9.95 12.39
C LYS A 41 -20.76 -8.53 12.69
N LEU A 42 -21.24 -8.28 13.91
CA LEU A 42 -21.72 -6.95 14.29
C LEU A 42 -20.58 -5.94 14.33
N TYR A 43 -19.43 -6.32 14.87
CA TYR A 43 -18.23 -5.50 14.87
C TYR A 43 -17.70 -5.28 13.44
N THR A 44 -17.64 -6.31 12.60
CA THR A 44 -17.23 -6.13 11.20
C THR A 44 -18.17 -5.19 10.44
N ASN A 45 -19.48 -5.33 10.62
CA ASN A 45 -20.48 -4.49 9.97
C ASN A 45 -20.41 -3.03 10.45
N ARG A 46 -20.15 -2.82 11.75
CA ARG A 46 -19.94 -1.48 12.32
C ARG A 46 -18.63 -0.86 11.85
N ALA A 47 -17.54 -1.64 11.81
CA ALA A 47 -16.26 -1.21 11.26
C ALA A 47 -16.41 -0.73 9.80
N MET A 48 -17.12 -1.51 8.97
CA MET A 48 -17.43 -1.14 7.58
C MET A 48 -18.21 0.17 7.49
N ALA A 49 -19.20 0.40 8.36
CA ALA A 49 -19.93 1.68 8.42
C ALA A 49 -19.02 2.84 8.87
N ARG A 50 -18.13 2.59 9.83
CA ARG A 50 -17.16 3.56 10.34
C ARG A 50 -16.10 3.93 9.31
N CYS A 51 -15.61 2.98 8.51
CA CYS A 51 -14.76 3.27 7.35
C CYS A 51 -15.46 4.20 6.36
N LYS A 52 -16.75 3.98 6.06
CA LYS A 52 -17.52 4.90 5.19
C LYS A 52 -17.76 6.28 5.80
N LEU A 53 -17.71 6.39 7.12
CA LEU A 53 -17.78 7.65 7.87
C LEU A 53 -16.40 8.26 8.16
N GLN A 54 -15.31 7.66 7.65
CA GLN A 54 -13.92 8.06 7.92
C GLN A 54 -13.56 8.08 9.42
N ARG A 55 -14.21 7.22 10.22
CA ARG A 55 -13.90 6.99 11.63
C ARG A 55 -12.90 5.84 11.76
N TRP A 56 -11.67 6.11 11.35
CA TRP A 56 -10.65 5.06 11.15
C TRP A 56 -10.22 4.40 12.46
N GLU A 57 -9.95 5.17 13.50
CA GLU A 57 -9.54 4.65 14.82
C GLU A 57 -10.62 3.74 15.42
N ASP A 58 -11.88 4.18 15.36
CA ASP A 58 -13.05 3.41 15.81
C ASP A 58 -13.25 2.12 14.99
N ALA A 59 -12.99 2.18 13.68
CA ALA A 59 -13.08 1.02 12.80
C ALA A 59 -11.98 -0.01 13.13
N ILE A 60 -10.76 0.44 13.41
CA ILE A 60 -9.66 -0.43 13.86
C ILE A 60 -10.02 -1.11 15.18
N ALA A 61 -10.56 -0.38 16.16
CA ALA A 61 -10.98 -0.94 17.43
C ALA A 61 -12.06 -2.04 17.26
N ASP A 62 -13.03 -1.81 16.38
CA ASP A 62 -14.04 -2.82 16.03
C ASP A 62 -13.42 -4.04 15.33
N CYS A 63 -12.49 -3.82 14.40
CA CYS A 63 -11.78 -4.90 13.73
C CYS A 63 -10.96 -5.73 14.71
N GLN A 64 -10.21 -5.09 15.61
CA GLN A 64 -9.44 -5.78 16.65
C GLN A 64 -10.35 -6.61 17.57
N THR A 65 -11.50 -6.05 17.97
CA THR A 65 -12.50 -6.79 18.76
C THR A 65 -13.06 -7.98 17.99
N CYS A 66 -13.38 -7.80 16.71
CA CYS A 66 -13.82 -8.87 15.83
C CYS A 66 -12.77 -9.97 15.71
N LEU A 67 -11.50 -9.61 15.55
CA LEU A 67 -10.38 -10.56 15.41
C LEU A 67 -10.08 -11.28 16.72
N HIS A 68 -10.35 -10.66 17.88
CA HIS A 68 -10.28 -11.37 19.16
C HIS A 68 -11.35 -12.47 19.27
N LEU A 69 -12.56 -12.22 18.74
CA LEU A 69 -13.66 -13.19 18.72
C LEU A 69 -13.52 -14.23 17.59
N SER A 70 -12.97 -13.82 16.44
CA SER A 70 -12.83 -14.62 15.22
C SER A 70 -11.53 -14.25 14.51
N PRO A 71 -10.39 -14.88 14.85
CA PRO A 71 -9.05 -14.51 14.37
C PRO A 71 -8.87 -14.51 12.85
N ASP A 72 -9.64 -15.34 12.14
CA ASP A 72 -9.54 -15.53 10.69
C ASP A 72 -10.64 -14.80 9.93
N ASN A 73 -11.27 -13.77 10.53
CA ASN A 73 -12.28 -12.98 9.85
C ASN A 73 -11.63 -12.09 8.76
N MET A 74 -11.63 -12.62 7.54
CA MET A 74 -11.20 -11.97 6.30
C MET A 74 -11.57 -10.48 6.22
N LYS A 75 -12.86 -10.16 6.42
CA LYS A 75 -13.37 -8.79 6.26
C LYS A 75 -12.85 -7.85 7.34
N ALA A 76 -12.71 -8.33 8.58
CA ALA A 76 -12.17 -7.52 9.66
C ALA A 76 -10.70 -7.16 9.39
N VAL A 77 -9.87 -8.11 8.95
CA VAL A 77 -8.48 -7.81 8.57
C VAL A 77 -8.43 -6.82 7.40
N PHE A 78 -9.28 -6.99 6.39
CA PHE A 78 -9.36 -6.08 5.25
C PHE A 78 -9.71 -4.64 5.66
N TYR A 79 -10.77 -4.44 6.45
CA TYR A 79 -11.15 -3.09 6.91
C TYR A 79 -10.14 -2.48 7.88
N MET A 80 -9.42 -3.31 8.64
CA MET A 80 -8.33 -2.86 9.50
C MET A 80 -7.18 -2.29 8.66
N ALA A 81 -6.76 -3.01 7.62
CA ALA A 81 -5.73 -2.56 6.69
C ALA A 81 -6.15 -1.27 5.96
N GLU A 82 -7.40 -1.18 5.50
CA GLU A 82 -7.94 0.04 4.88
C GLU A 82 -7.90 1.23 5.84
N ALA A 83 -8.35 1.04 7.09
CA ALA A 83 -8.35 2.12 8.08
C ALA A 83 -6.94 2.53 8.53
N GLN A 84 -6.01 1.58 8.68
CA GLN A 84 -4.60 1.86 9.00
C GLN A 84 -3.92 2.66 7.89
N LEU A 85 -4.20 2.32 6.63
CA LEU A 85 -3.67 3.04 5.47
C LEU A 85 -4.12 4.50 5.48
N GLU A 86 -5.41 4.75 5.74
CA GLU A 86 -5.97 6.11 5.81
C GLU A 86 -5.43 6.92 7.00
N LEU A 87 -5.03 6.25 8.09
CA LEU A 87 -4.29 6.85 9.22
C LEU A 87 -2.80 7.04 8.93
N LYS A 88 -2.32 6.66 7.74
CA LYS A 88 -0.90 6.70 7.34
C LYS A 88 0.00 5.81 8.21
N ASP A 89 -0.59 4.80 8.83
CA ASP A 89 0.13 3.74 9.52
C ASP A 89 0.56 2.67 8.50
N TYR A 90 1.48 3.06 7.63
CA TYR A 90 1.80 2.32 6.41
C TYR A 90 2.36 0.92 6.65
N ASP A 91 3.15 0.73 7.71
CA ASP A 91 3.76 -0.57 8.02
C ASP A 91 2.71 -1.56 8.51
N ASN A 92 1.86 -1.15 9.47
CA ASN A 92 0.77 -1.99 9.96
C ASN A 92 -0.30 -2.25 8.89
N ALA A 93 -0.57 -1.25 8.03
CA ALA A 93 -1.49 -1.39 6.90
C ALA A 93 -0.98 -2.44 5.90
N LEU A 94 0.32 -2.44 5.60
CA LEU A 94 0.93 -3.41 4.70
C LEU A 94 0.87 -4.83 5.29
N GLU A 95 1.25 -5.00 6.56
CA GLU A 95 1.16 -6.30 7.26
C GLU A 95 -0.28 -6.83 7.26
N SER A 96 -1.24 -5.99 7.63
CA SER A 96 -2.66 -6.36 7.65
C SER A 96 -3.18 -6.67 6.25
N SER A 97 -2.74 -5.94 5.22
CA SER A 97 -3.14 -6.22 3.83
C SER A 97 -2.60 -7.56 3.33
N HIS A 98 -1.38 -7.95 3.70
CA HIS A 98 -0.82 -9.26 3.40
C HIS A 98 -1.60 -10.37 4.10
N ARG A 99 -1.89 -10.21 5.39
CA ARG A 99 -2.72 -11.17 6.13
C ARG A 99 -4.12 -11.28 5.53
N ALA A 100 -4.73 -10.17 5.11
CA ALA A 100 -6.00 -10.21 4.39
C ALA A 100 -5.84 -11.02 3.09
N TYR A 101 -4.81 -10.76 2.30
CA TYR A 101 -4.56 -11.50 1.06
C TYR A 101 -4.44 -13.01 1.28
N GLU A 102 -3.69 -13.43 2.29
CA GLU A 102 -3.56 -14.85 2.67
C GLU A 102 -4.92 -15.47 3.01
N LEU A 103 -5.72 -14.82 3.85
CA LEU A 103 -7.03 -15.36 4.23
C LEU A 103 -8.00 -15.44 3.03
N PHE A 104 -7.99 -14.44 2.14
CA PHE A 104 -8.88 -14.42 0.96
C PHE A 104 -8.45 -15.40 -0.12
N SER A 105 -7.14 -15.64 -0.30
CA SER A 105 -6.62 -16.59 -1.30
C SER A 105 -6.88 -18.05 -0.95
N HIS A 106 -7.03 -18.38 0.34
CA HIS A 106 -7.30 -19.74 0.82
C HIS A 106 -8.80 -20.06 0.96
N SER A 107 -9.70 -19.10 0.70
CA SER A 107 -11.15 -19.27 0.84
C SER A 107 -11.86 -19.09 -0.50
N ASP A 108 -12.73 -20.03 -0.87
CA ASP A 108 -13.56 -19.95 -2.09
C ASP A 108 -14.43 -18.68 -2.14
N ASP A 109 -14.95 -18.25 -0.98
CA ASP A 109 -15.69 -17.00 -0.87
C ASP A 109 -14.78 -15.77 -0.95
N GLY A 110 -13.54 -15.91 -0.49
CA GLY A 110 -12.49 -14.90 -0.60
C GLY A 110 -12.05 -14.64 -2.04
N LEU A 111 -12.00 -15.67 -2.89
CA LEU A 111 -11.63 -15.54 -4.31
C LEU A 111 -12.50 -14.55 -5.09
N LYS A 112 -13.74 -14.31 -4.66
CA LYS A 112 -14.64 -13.31 -5.26
C LYS A 112 -14.16 -11.88 -5.05
N SER A 113 -13.45 -11.63 -3.95
CA SER A 113 -12.96 -10.29 -3.57
C SER A 113 -11.44 -10.16 -3.71
N LEU A 114 -10.74 -11.20 -4.19
CA LEU A 114 -9.28 -11.23 -4.26
C LEU A 114 -8.70 -10.04 -5.02
N SER A 115 -9.31 -9.65 -6.16
CA SER A 115 -8.89 -8.46 -6.91
C SER A 115 -8.95 -7.16 -6.08
N SER A 116 -9.92 -7.02 -5.17
CA SER A 116 -10.01 -5.84 -4.29
C SER A 116 -8.91 -5.87 -3.23
N VAL A 117 -8.56 -7.05 -2.73
CA VAL A 117 -7.47 -7.23 -1.76
C VAL A 117 -6.10 -7.03 -2.41
N THR A 118 -5.88 -7.57 -3.62
CA THR A 118 -4.67 -7.32 -4.42
C THR A 118 -4.44 -5.82 -4.63
N LYS A 119 -5.50 -5.07 -4.98
CA LYS A 119 -5.44 -3.61 -5.11
C LYS A 119 -5.09 -2.92 -3.80
N LEU A 120 -5.61 -3.39 -2.67
CA LEU A 120 -5.26 -2.84 -1.35
C LEU A 120 -3.78 -3.07 -1.03
N VAL A 121 -3.24 -4.27 -1.28
CA VAL A 121 -1.80 -4.57 -1.09
C VAL A 121 -0.93 -3.63 -1.94
N LEU A 122 -1.28 -3.47 -3.23
CA LEU A 122 -0.57 -2.54 -4.12
C LEU A 122 -0.63 -1.09 -3.62
N ARG A 123 -1.81 -0.65 -3.17
CA ARG A 123 -2.00 0.68 -2.60
C ARG A 123 -1.15 0.89 -1.34
N CYS A 124 -1.11 -0.09 -0.43
CA CYS A 124 -0.26 -0.05 0.77
C CYS A 124 1.23 0.06 0.40
N LYS A 125 1.71 -0.77 -0.53
CA LYS A 125 3.11 -0.73 -1.01
C LYS A 125 3.47 0.64 -1.61
N LYS A 126 2.59 1.16 -2.46
CA LYS A 126 2.77 2.47 -3.09
C LYS A 126 2.84 3.60 -2.07
N GLU A 127 1.83 3.74 -1.22
CA GLU A 127 1.77 4.87 -0.28
C GLU A 127 2.90 4.82 0.75
N ARG A 128 3.30 3.61 1.19
CA ARG A 128 4.48 3.40 2.03
C ARG A 128 5.76 3.89 1.33
N TRP A 129 5.96 3.50 0.07
CA TRP A 129 7.09 3.93 -0.73
C TRP A 129 7.09 5.44 -0.96
N GLU A 130 5.95 6.03 -1.30
CA GLU A 130 5.82 7.48 -1.50
C GLU A 130 6.17 8.28 -0.25
N ASP A 131 5.79 7.79 0.94
CA ASP A 131 6.16 8.44 2.19
C ASP A 131 7.66 8.33 2.49
N MET A 132 8.25 7.15 2.29
CA MET A 132 9.71 6.96 2.40
C MET A 132 10.47 7.84 1.42
N GLU A 133 10.04 7.89 0.16
CA GLU A 133 10.66 8.71 -0.87
C GLU A 133 10.54 10.20 -0.55
N ARG A 134 9.38 10.64 -0.05
CA ARG A 134 9.19 12.02 0.40
C ARG A 134 10.13 12.38 1.56
N ARG A 135 10.34 11.47 2.51
CA ARG A 135 11.33 11.66 3.60
C ARG A 135 12.74 11.76 3.05
N ARG A 136 13.14 10.82 2.20
CA ARG A 136 14.46 10.79 1.54
C ARG A 136 14.77 12.09 0.79
N LEU A 137 13.79 12.60 0.03
CA LEU A 137 13.94 13.86 -0.71
C LEU A 137 14.11 15.08 0.20
N ARG A 138 13.36 15.13 1.32
CA ARG A 138 13.49 16.20 2.32
C ARG A 138 14.85 16.15 3.00
N GLU A 139 15.24 14.99 3.54
CA GLU A 139 16.53 14.80 4.19
C GLU A 139 17.70 15.18 3.28
N ARG A 140 17.64 14.77 2.01
CA ARG A 140 18.65 15.16 1.02
C ARG A 140 18.68 16.68 0.80
N SER A 141 17.52 17.32 0.66
CA SER A 141 17.45 18.77 0.47
C SER A 141 17.91 19.56 1.70
N ASP A 142 17.63 19.05 2.90
CA ASP A 142 18.07 19.65 4.14
C ASP A 142 19.59 19.51 4.31
N LEU A 143 20.14 18.34 3.99
CA LEU A 143 21.58 18.11 3.97
C LEU A 143 22.31 19.00 2.95
N GLU A 144 21.77 19.15 1.73
CA GLU A 144 22.34 20.06 0.72
C GLU A 144 22.43 21.49 1.26
N ARG A 145 21.36 21.97 1.89
CA ARG A 145 21.31 23.31 2.50
C ARG A 145 22.31 23.45 3.64
N GLU A 146 22.33 22.49 4.57
CA GLU A 146 23.23 22.53 5.73
C GLU A 146 24.71 22.55 5.32
N LEU A 147 25.09 21.73 4.33
CA LEU A 147 26.45 21.71 3.83
C LEU A 147 26.85 23.01 3.14
N ILE A 148 25.93 23.63 2.39
CA ILE A 148 26.17 24.96 1.79
C ILE A 148 26.35 26.01 2.90
N ASP A 149 25.47 26.03 3.90
CA ASP A 149 25.55 26.98 5.02
C ASP A 149 26.87 26.85 5.79
N ILE A 150 27.37 25.62 5.99
CA ILE A 150 28.67 25.37 6.62
C ILE A 150 29.81 25.95 5.77
N LEU A 151 29.82 25.66 4.46
CA LEU A 151 30.83 26.18 3.55
C LEU A 151 30.84 27.71 3.50
N GLU A 152 29.67 28.35 3.52
CA GLU A 152 29.55 29.81 3.54
C GLU A 152 30.08 30.42 4.85
N ARG A 153 29.79 29.79 6.01
CA ARG A 153 30.34 30.25 7.30
C ARG A 153 31.85 30.09 7.39
N GLU A 154 32.39 28.98 6.90
CA GLU A 154 33.84 28.78 6.84
C GLU A 154 34.50 29.78 5.90
N ARG A 155 33.89 30.07 4.75
CA ARG A 155 34.33 31.13 3.84
C ARG A 155 34.39 32.47 4.56
N ASP A 156 33.30 32.86 5.22
CA ASP A 156 33.18 34.17 5.86
C ASP A 156 34.20 34.31 7.01
N THR A 157 34.48 33.23 7.73
CA THR A 157 35.53 33.18 8.76
C THR A 157 36.91 33.35 8.15
N ALA A 158 37.22 32.62 7.06
CA ALA A 158 38.50 32.71 6.37
C ALA A 158 38.73 34.11 5.77
N VAL A 159 37.71 34.68 5.13
CA VAL A 159 37.71 36.06 4.61
C VAL A 159 37.95 37.08 5.73
N SER A 160 37.36 36.86 6.91
CA SER A 160 37.57 37.75 8.07
C SER A 160 39.00 37.71 8.61
N SER A 161 39.73 36.60 8.39
CA SER A 161 41.13 36.45 8.78
C SER A 161 42.15 36.88 7.71
N ALA A 162 41.69 37.20 6.50
CA ALA A 162 42.55 37.57 5.38
C ALA A 162 43.22 38.94 5.59
N THR A 163 44.44 39.07 5.10
CA THR A 163 45.31 40.23 5.33
C THR A 163 45.21 41.30 4.25
N ASP A 164 44.86 40.90 3.03
CA ASP A 164 44.70 41.80 1.89
C ASP A 164 43.55 41.42 0.95
N ALA A 165 43.25 42.30 0.00
CA ALA A 165 42.13 42.11 -0.93
C ALA A 165 42.35 40.99 -1.95
N MET A 166 43.61 40.61 -2.24
CA MET A 166 43.92 39.51 -3.15
C MET A 166 43.61 38.17 -2.46
N GLU A 167 44.03 38.03 -1.21
CA GLU A 167 43.75 36.85 -0.39
C GLU A 167 42.24 36.64 -0.19
N VAL A 168 41.48 37.72 0.05
CA VAL A 168 40.00 37.65 0.11
C VAL A 168 39.41 37.12 -1.21
N HIS A 169 39.87 37.63 -2.35
CA HIS A 169 39.37 37.21 -3.67
C HIS A 169 39.68 35.73 -3.93
N ASP A 170 40.88 35.28 -3.61
CA ASP A 170 41.31 33.89 -3.81
C ASP A 170 40.50 32.92 -2.93
N ILE A 171 40.28 33.27 -1.66
CA ILE A 171 39.41 32.51 -0.73
C ILE A 171 37.96 32.47 -1.27
N GLN A 172 37.41 33.60 -1.71
CA GLN A 172 36.05 33.62 -2.26
C GLN A 172 35.94 32.75 -3.52
N SER A 173 36.93 32.80 -4.42
CA SER A 173 36.96 32.00 -5.64
C SER A 173 37.04 30.50 -5.34
N GLU A 174 37.93 30.09 -4.44
CA GLU A 174 38.09 28.68 -4.05
C GLU A 174 36.81 28.15 -3.38
N TRP A 175 36.21 28.89 -2.45
CA TRP A 175 35.00 28.43 -1.76
C TRP A 175 33.79 28.42 -2.70
N GLN A 176 33.69 29.35 -3.64
CA GLN A 176 32.66 29.29 -4.67
C GLN A 176 32.81 28.03 -5.53
N ALA A 177 34.03 27.66 -5.91
CA ALA A 177 34.29 26.42 -6.65
C ALA A 177 33.90 25.17 -5.84
N LYS A 178 34.15 25.16 -4.52
CA LYS A 178 33.71 24.09 -3.61
C LYS A 178 32.18 23.98 -3.55
N ILE A 179 31.48 25.10 -3.38
CA ILE A 179 30.02 25.14 -3.35
C ILE A 179 29.42 24.67 -4.69
N GLU A 180 29.97 25.11 -5.82
CA GLU A 180 29.50 24.65 -7.14
C GLU A 180 29.76 23.16 -7.35
N THR A 181 30.91 22.64 -6.89
CA THR A 181 31.20 21.20 -6.91
C THR A 181 30.17 20.43 -6.09
N LEU A 182 29.88 20.89 -4.86
CA LEU A 182 28.88 20.29 -3.98
C LEU A 182 27.49 20.28 -4.65
N LYS A 183 27.00 21.43 -5.12
CA LYS A 183 25.73 21.52 -5.86
C LYS A 183 25.72 20.58 -7.08
N GLY A 184 26.84 20.48 -7.79
CA GLY A 184 27.05 19.54 -8.89
C GLY A 184 26.82 18.08 -8.47
N THR A 185 27.39 17.64 -7.35
CA THR A 185 27.19 16.27 -6.84
C THR A 185 25.73 15.98 -6.49
N PHE A 186 25.03 16.91 -5.83
CA PHE A 186 23.60 16.78 -5.52
C PHE A 186 22.73 16.81 -6.79
N ASN A 187 23.10 17.59 -7.80
CA ASN A 187 22.43 17.61 -9.10
C ASN A 187 22.59 16.28 -9.86
N LEU A 188 23.78 15.69 -9.85
CA LEU A 188 24.02 14.38 -10.46
C LEU A 188 23.18 13.29 -9.78
N ALA A 189 23.17 13.27 -8.45
CA ALA A 189 22.33 12.34 -7.67
C ALA A 189 20.82 12.54 -7.93
N ARG A 190 20.39 13.77 -8.25
CA ARG A 190 19.01 14.05 -8.72
C ARG A 190 18.74 13.49 -10.11
N GLY A 191 19.71 13.60 -11.03
CA GLY A 191 19.59 13.16 -12.42
C GLY A 191 19.38 11.65 -12.57
N GLU A 192 19.98 10.84 -11.70
CA GLU A 192 19.75 9.38 -11.70
C GLU A 192 18.29 9.01 -11.37
N ALA A 193 17.62 9.81 -10.53
CA ALA A 193 16.20 9.63 -10.20
C ALA A 193 15.26 10.11 -11.33
N SER A 194 15.78 10.83 -12.33
CA SER A 194 15.04 11.30 -13.50
C SER A 194 15.11 10.33 -14.70
N LYS A 195 15.70 9.15 -14.53
CA LYS A 195 15.67 8.09 -15.55
C LYS A 195 14.23 7.72 -15.88
N ARG A 196 14.00 7.33 -17.14
CA ARG A 196 12.69 6.90 -17.62
C ARG A 196 12.20 5.74 -16.77
N ARG A 197 11.01 5.91 -16.18
CA ARG A 197 10.32 4.92 -15.38
C ARG A 197 9.73 3.86 -16.32
N GLU A 198 10.33 2.67 -16.33
CA GLU A 198 9.86 1.52 -17.10
C GLU A 198 9.68 0.34 -16.15
N VAL A 199 8.49 -0.26 -16.17
CA VAL A 199 8.25 -1.51 -15.45
C VAL A 199 8.71 -2.65 -16.36
N PRO A 200 9.53 -3.59 -15.86
CA PRO A 200 9.97 -4.71 -16.66
C PRO A 200 8.80 -5.59 -17.13
N ASP A 201 8.83 -6.01 -18.39
CA ASP A 201 7.80 -6.87 -19.01
C ASP A 201 7.50 -8.14 -18.19
N TRP A 202 8.51 -8.70 -17.51
CA TRP A 202 8.34 -9.90 -16.70
C TRP A 202 7.48 -9.68 -15.45
N ALA A 203 7.34 -8.43 -14.97
CA ALA A 203 6.57 -8.10 -13.78
C ALA A 203 5.09 -7.81 -14.09
N ILE A 204 4.76 -7.62 -15.37
CA ILE A 204 3.46 -7.16 -15.84
C ILE A 204 2.56 -8.36 -16.12
N ASP A 205 1.33 -8.29 -15.60
CA ASP A 205 0.27 -9.25 -15.90
C ASP A 205 -0.34 -8.97 -17.28
N ASP A 206 -0.37 -9.96 -18.17
CA ASP A 206 -0.93 -9.81 -19.53
C ASP A 206 -2.46 -9.55 -19.54
N ILE A 207 -3.17 -9.83 -18.43
CA ILE A 207 -4.63 -9.61 -18.34
C ILE A 207 -4.94 -8.20 -17.86
N THR A 208 -4.31 -7.77 -16.77
CA THR A 208 -4.59 -6.48 -16.13
C THR A 208 -3.66 -5.36 -16.58
N PHE A 209 -2.54 -5.69 -17.21
CA PHE A 209 -1.42 -4.80 -17.53
C PHE A 209 -0.81 -4.10 -16.30
N GLY A 210 -1.15 -4.56 -15.10
CA GLY A 210 -0.57 -4.10 -13.84
C GLY A 210 0.53 -5.03 -13.35
N ILE A 211 1.32 -4.55 -12.39
CA ILE A 211 2.33 -5.37 -11.73
C ILE A 211 1.70 -6.51 -10.90
N MET A 212 2.26 -7.70 -11.02
CA MET A 212 1.79 -8.90 -10.32
C MET A 212 2.15 -8.85 -8.82
N VAL A 213 1.19 -9.23 -7.97
CA VAL A 213 1.39 -9.40 -6.52
C VAL A 213 1.55 -10.87 -6.17
N ASP A 214 0.78 -11.75 -6.81
CA ASP A 214 0.82 -13.20 -6.58
C ASP A 214 0.76 -13.93 -7.92
N PRO A 215 1.88 -13.94 -8.65
CA PRO A 215 1.96 -14.59 -9.94
C PRO A 215 1.74 -16.11 -9.82
N VAL A 216 0.90 -16.63 -10.70
CA VAL A 216 0.66 -18.07 -10.90
C VAL A 216 1.03 -18.48 -12.30
N MET A 217 1.77 -19.59 -12.40
CA MET A 217 2.13 -20.23 -13.66
C MET A 217 1.03 -21.15 -14.14
N THR A 218 0.73 -21.07 -15.43
CA THR A 218 -0.03 -22.08 -16.15
C THR A 218 0.89 -23.22 -16.60
N LYS A 219 0.32 -24.33 -17.07
CA LYS A 219 1.09 -25.49 -17.59
C LYS A 219 1.95 -25.17 -18.81
N THR A 220 1.73 -24.04 -19.48
CA THR A 220 2.53 -23.58 -20.62
C THR A 220 3.77 -22.79 -20.16
N GLY A 221 3.91 -22.53 -18.85
CA GLY A 221 5.00 -21.78 -18.24
C GLY A 221 4.76 -20.26 -18.17
N LYS A 222 3.65 -19.76 -18.73
CA LYS A 222 3.31 -18.33 -18.64
C LYS A 222 2.74 -18.01 -17.25
N SER A 223 3.16 -16.87 -16.69
CA SER A 223 2.67 -16.37 -15.41
C SER A 223 1.65 -15.26 -15.60
N TYR A 224 0.65 -15.23 -14.72
CA TYR A 224 -0.38 -14.20 -14.63
C TYR A 224 -0.64 -13.86 -13.17
N GLU A 225 -1.25 -12.71 -12.88
CA GLU A 225 -1.76 -12.42 -11.55
C GLU A 225 -2.87 -13.41 -11.17
N ARG A 226 -2.80 -14.03 -9.98
CA ARG A 226 -3.80 -15.02 -9.54
C ARG A 226 -5.21 -14.48 -9.61
N ALA A 227 -5.44 -13.27 -9.12
CA ALA A 227 -6.76 -12.68 -9.07
C ALA A 227 -7.37 -12.50 -10.47
N SER A 228 -6.56 -12.07 -11.44
CA SER A 228 -7.02 -11.82 -12.81
C SER A 228 -7.27 -13.12 -13.56
N LEU A 229 -6.36 -14.09 -13.44
CA LEU A 229 -6.48 -15.38 -14.11
C LEU A 229 -7.67 -16.20 -13.59
N LEU A 230 -7.91 -16.22 -12.27
CA LEU A 230 -9.06 -16.93 -11.72
C LEU A 230 -10.39 -16.32 -12.18
N GLU A 231 -10.47 -15.00 -12.35
CA GLU A 231 -11.65 -14.35 -12.90
C GLU A 231 -11.86 -14.66 -14.38
N HIS A 232 -10.77 -14.73 -15.16
CA HIS A 232 -10.82 -15.20 -16.55
C HIS A 232 -11.32 -16.65 -16.65
N LEU A 233 -10.81 -17.55 -15.81
CA LEU A 233 -11.17 -18.98 -15.82
C LEU A 233 -12.64 -19.25 -15.47
N LYS A 234 -13.30 -18.35 -14.72
CA LYS A 234 -14.75 -18.43 -14.50
C LYS A 234 -15.55 -18.21 -15.79
N ARG A 235 -15.00 -17.46 -16.75
CA ARG A 235 -15.65 -17.11 -18.02
C ARG A 235 -15.22 -18.04 -19.15
N SER A 236 -13.95 -18.43 -19.17
CA SER A 236 -13.37 -19.30 -20.20
C SER A 236 -12.33 -20.23 -19.60
N LYS A 237 -12.52 -21.54 -19.76
CA LYS A 237 -11.57 -22.58 -19.32
C LYS A 237 -10.39 -22.74 -20.28
N THR A 238 -9.76 -21.64 -20.65
CA THR A 238 -8.62 -21.63 -21.57
C THR A 238 -7.52 -20.69 -21.09
N ASP A 239 -6.28 -20.99 -21.45
CA ASP A 239 -5.16 -20.07 -21.26
C ASP A 239 -5.42 -18.77 -22.07
N PRO A 240 -5.27 -17.58 -21.45
CA PRO A 240 -5.53 -16.30 -22.11
C PRO A 240 -4.77 -16.10 -23.42
N VAL A 241 -3.54 -16.62 -23.51
CA VAL A 241 -2.65 -16.45 -24.66
C VAL A 241 -2.74 -17.66 -25.59
N THR A 242 -2.47 -18.87 -25.09
CA THR A 242 -2.35 -20.06 -25.97
C THR A 242 -3.69 -20.65 -26.39
N ARG A 243 -4.79 -20.28 -25.70
CA ARG A 243 -6.15 -20.81 -25.90
C ARG A 243 -6.29 -22.31 -25.62
N GLU A 244 -5.27 -22.95 -25.09
CA GLU A 244 -5.33 -24.34 -24.64
C GLU A 244 -6.24 -24.46 -23.42
N HIS A 245 -6.88 -25.62 -23.25
CA HIS A 245 -7.73 -25.87 -22.07
C HIS A 245 -6.94 -25.71 -20.78
N LEU A 246 -7.45 -24.95 -19.82
CA LEU A 246 -6.79 -24.66 -18.55
C LEU A 246 -7.83 -24.65 -17.42
N ASP A 247 -7.58 -25.44 -16.38
CA ASP A 247 -8.38 -25.42 -15.15
C ASP A 247 -7.62 -24.78 -13.99
N ALA A 248 -8.35 -24.28 -12.98
CA ALA A 248 -7.74 -23.68 -11.79
C ALA A 248 -6.81 -24.65 -11.02
N SER A 249 -7.05 -25.96 -11.12
CA SER A 249 -6.19 -27.00 -10.54
C SER A 249 -4.83 -27.13 -11.23
N ASP A 250 -4.69 -26.63 -12.45
CA ASP A 250 -3.43 -26.68 -13.21
C ASP A 250 -2.47 -25.57 -12.77
N LEU A 251 -2.96 -24.56 -12.04
CA LEU A 251 -2.18 -23.39 -11.64
C LEU A 251 -1.15 -23.77 -10.57
N ARG A 252 0.05 -23.20 -10.69
CA ARG A 252 1.13 -23.34 -9.71
C ARG A 252 1.62 -21.97 -9.26
N PRO A 253 1.78 -21.70 -7.95
CA PRO A 253 2.39 -20.46 -7.49
C PRO A 253 3.79 -20.27 -8.07
N ASN A 254 4.11 -19.08 -8.55
CA ASN A 254 5.45 -18.72 -9.01
C ASN A 254 6.16 -17.91 -7.91
N LEU A 255 6.76 -18.61 -6.95
CA LEU A 255 7.34 -17.97 -5.76
C LEU A 255 8.52 -17.06 -6.14
N ASP A 256 9.39 -17.51 -7.06
CA ASP A 256 10.55 -16.73 -7.50
C ASP A 256 10.13 -15.42 -8.17
N LEU A 257 9.12 -15.48 -9.06
CA LEU A 257 8.60 -14.27 -9.70
C LEU A 257 7.87 -13.37 -8.72
N ARG A 258 7.17 -13.94 -7.74
CA ARG A 258 6.51 -13.17 -6.69
C ARG A 258 7.53 -12.37 -5.88
N ASP A 259 8.61 -13.01 -5.48
CA ASP A 259 9.66 -12.39 -4.67
C ASP A 259 10.39 -11.32 -5.50
N ALA A 260 10.66 -11.57 -6.79
CA ALA A 260 11.21 -10.58 -7.70
C ALA A 260 10.30 -9.35 -7.91
N CYS A 261 8.97 -9.56 -8.10
CA CYS A 261 8.01 -8.46 -8.18
C CYS A 261 7.93 -7.68 -6.85
N ALA A 262 8.04 -8.37 -5.72
CA ALA A 262 8.01 -7.74 -4.40
C ALA A 262 9.23 -6.85 -4.18
N GLU A 263 10.44 -7.34 -4.44
CA GLU A 263 11.70 -6.59 -4.37
C GLU A 263 11.67 -5.38 -5.31
N PHE A 264 11.22 -5.57 -6.55
CA PHE A 264 11.10 -4.47 -7.50
C PHE A 264 10.18 -3.35 -6.97
N LEU A 265 9.04 -3.71 -6.36
CA LEU A 265 8.10 -2.75 -5.77
C LEU A 265 8.63 -2.05 -4.51
N GLU A 266 9.54 -2.66 -3.77
CA GLU A 266 10.17 -2.02 -2.60
C GLU A 266 11.04 -0.85 -3.02
N GLU A 267 11.73 -0.96 -4.15
CA GLU A 267 12.54 0.13 -4.71
C GLU A 267 11.74 1.05 -5.62
N ASN A 268 10.68 0.54 -6.25
CA ASN A 268 9.94 1.21 -7.31
C ASN A 268 8.42 1.24 -7.04
N GLY A 269 8.00 1.74 -5.87
CA GLY A 269 6.57 1.81 -5.53
C GLY A 269 5.72 2.64 -6.51
N TRP A 270 6.33 3.52 -7.29
CA TRP A 270 5.69 4.23 -8.40
C TRP A 270 5.16 3.31 -9.51
N ALA A 271 5.67 2.07 -9.62
CA ALA A 271 5.27 1.09 -10.63
C ALA A 271 3.84 0.59 -10.48
N VAL A 272 3.20 0.84 -9.33
CA VAL A 272 1.80 0.47 -9.08
C VAL A 272 0.82 1.17 -10.02
N ASP A 273 1.14 2.39 -10.47
CA ASP A 273 0.30 3.18 -11.39
C ASP A 273 0.82 3.15 -12.85
N TRP A 274 1.67 2.18 -13.21
CA TRP A 274 2.30 2.12 -14.53
C TRP A 274 1.29 1.98 -15.68
#